data_AF-A0A9D2D2Y1-F1
#
_entry.id   AF-A0A9D2D2Y1-F1
#
_cell.length_a   1.000
_cell.length_b   1.000
_cell.length_c   1.000
_cell.angle_alpha   90.00
_cell.angle_beta   90.00
_cell.angle_gamma   90.00
#
_symmetry.space_group_name_H-M   'P 1'
#
loop_
_entity.id
_entity.type
_entity.pdbx_description
1 polymer ?
#
loop_
_entity_poly.entity_id
_entity_poly.type
_entity_poly.pdbx_seq_one_letter_code
_entity_poly.pdbx_strand_id
1 'polypeptide(L)' 'MIYSKEVELMCPVAKGAKHEPAPIPEEGKWVHSKKIEDISGLTHGVGWCAPQQGACKLTLNVKEGIIE' A
#
# COMPACT_ATOMS: atom_id res chain seq x y z
N MET A 1 12.10 14.58 29.24
CA MET A 1 12.31 15.52 28.12
C MET A 1 11.38 16.70 28.38
N ILE A 2 11.88 17.94 28.41
CA ILE A 2 11.04 19.13 28.58
C ILE A 2 10.79 19.66 27.16
N TYR A 3 9.54 19.67 26.71
CA TYR A 3 9.17 20.19 25.39
C TYR A 3 8.94 21.70 25.45
N SER A 4 9.09 22.39 24.32
CA SER A 4 8.75 23.82 24.24
C SER A 4 7.24 24.01 24.28
N LYS A 5 6.80 25.18 24.75
CA LYS A 5 5.38 25.55 24.83
C LYS A 5 4.69 25.51 23.47
N GLU A 6 5.42 25.76 22.39
CA GLU A 6 4.92 25.62 21.02
C GLU A 6 4.65 24.16 20.67
N VAL A 7 5.55 23.23 21.01
CA VAL A 7 5.38 21.79 20.76
C VAL A 7 4.21 21.22 21.58
N GLU A 8 4.01 21.69 22.82
CA GLU A 8 2.85 21.30 23.64
C GLU A 8 1.51 21.77 23.06
N LEU A 9 1.50 22.86 22.31
CA LEU A 9 0.30 23.43 21.68
C LEU A 9 0.06 22.89 20.25
N MET A 10 1.00 22.12 19.69
CA MET A 10 0.81 21.50 18.37
C MET A 10 -0.26 20.41 18.46
N CYS A 11 -1.15 20.38 17.48
CA CYS A 11 -2.09 19.28 17.32
C CYS A 11 -1.32 18.03 16.85
N PRO A 12 -1.36 16.90 17.57
CA PRO A 12 -0.67 15.70 17.14
C PRO A 12 -1.25 15.20 15.81
N VAL A 13 -0.48 15.35 14.74
CA VAL A 13 -0.85 14.91 13.38
C VAL A 13 -0.70 13.38 13.22
N ALA A 14 0.05 12.75 14.12
CA ALA A 14 0.38 11.34 14.05
C ALA A 14 -0.77 10.46 14.58
N LYS A 15 -1.76 10.17 13.73
CA LYS A 15 -2.31 8.82 13.74
C LYS A 15 -1.14 7.90 13.37
N GLY A 16 -0.68 7.07 14.30
CA GLY A 16 0.33 6.04 14.00
C GLY A 16 -0.14 5.07 12.91
N ALA A 17 0.62 4.00 12.66
CA ALA A 17 0.28 2.94 11.69
C ALA A 17 -0.94 2.09 12.13
N LYS A 18 -2.09 2.72 12.36
CA LYS A 18 -3.39 2.11 12.70
C LYS A 18 -4.29 1.96 11.47
N HIS A 19 -3.77 2.24 10.29
CA HIS A 19 -4.52 2.13 9.05
C HIS A 19 -4.21 0.78 8.40
N GLU A 20 -5.27 0.10 7.99
CA GLU A 20 -5.17 -1.04 7.10
C GLU A 20 -4.49 -0.62 5.78
N PRO A 21 -3.85 -1.56 5.05
CA PRO A 21 -3.32 -1.28 3.72
C PRO A 21 -4.39 -0.60 2.87
N ALA A 22 -4.00 0.37 2.04
CA ALA A 22 -4.95 0.97 1.12
C ALA A 22 -5.57 -0.15 0.25
N PRO A 23 -6.90 -0.23 0.15
CA PRO A 23 -7.53 -1.29 -0.61
C PRO A 23 -7.17 -1.16 -2.09
N ILE A 24 -6.97 -2.30 -2.74
CA ILE A 24 -6.69 -2.39 -4.17
C ILE A 24 -7.96 -2.82 -4.93
N PRO A 25 -8.18 -2.31 -6.14
CA PRO A 25 -9.27 -2.76 -6.98
C PRO A 25 -8.85 -4.06 -7.70
N GLU A 26 -9.55 -5.15 -7.42
CA GLU A 26 -9.38 -6.43 -8.11
C GLU A 26 -10.74 -7.10 -8.32
N GLU A 27 -10.97 -7.65 -9.51
CA GLU A 27 -12.20 -8.39 -9.87
C GLU A 27 -13.52 -7.68 -9.49
N GLY A 28 -13.54 -6.33 -9.55
CA GLY A 28 -14.73 -5.53 -9.21
C GLY A 28 -14.96 -5.30 -7.72
N LYS A 29 -13.98 -5.63 -6.86
CA LYS A 29 -14.03 -5.42 -5.40
C LYS A 29 -12.85 -4.55 -4.95
N TRP A 30 -13.02 -3.92 -3.79
CA TRP A 30 -11.95 -3.24 -3.06
C TRP A 30 -11.43 -4.16 -1.97
N VAL A 31 -10.24 -4.72 -2.16
CA VAL A 31 -9.66 -5.74 -1.28
C VAL A 31 -8.51 -5.15 -0.47
N HIS A 32 -8.52 -5.37 0.85
CA HIS A 32 -7.42 -5.00 1.72
C HIS A 32 -6.43 -6.16 1.81
N SER A 33 -5.60 -6.33 0.77
CA SER A 33 -4.66 -7.44 0.68
C SER A 33 -3.56 -7.32 1.75
N LYS A 34 -3.42 -8.34 2.58
CA LYS A 34 -2.36 -8.45 3.61
C LYS A 34 -1.37 -9.54 3.30
N LYS A 35 -1.80 -10.55 2.53
CA LYS A 35 -1.03 -11.69 2.11
C LYS A 35 -1.09 -11.84 0.59
N ILE A 36 -0.21 -12.68 0.06
CA ILE A 36 -0.12 -12.95 -1.38
C ILE A 36 -1.40 -13.64 -1.88
N GLU A 37 -1.99 -14.55 -1.09
CA GLU A 37 -3.26 -15.23 -1.39
C GLU A 37 -4.46 -14.28 -1.58
N ASP A 38 -4.36 -13.05 -1.06
CA ASP A 38 -5.39 -12.01 -1.18
C ASP A 38 -5.26 -11.18 -2.48
N ILE A 39 -4.45 -11.62 -3.45
CA ILE A 39 -4.14 -10.84 -4.66
C ILE A 39 -4.49 -11.64 -5.92
N SER A 40 -5.30 -11.05 -6.78
CA SER A 40 -5.58 -11.50 -8.14
C SER A 40 -5.55 -10.31 -9.10
N GLY A 41 -4.64 -10.35 -10.09
CA GLY A 41 -4.54 -9.25 -11.05
C GLY A 41 -3.34 -9.33 -11.98
N LEU A 42 -3.43 -8.55 -13.06
CA LEU A 42 -2.33 -8.31 -13.99
C LEU A 42 -1.61 -7.03 -13.58
N THR A 43 -0.36 -7.14 -13.12
CA THR A 43 0.40 -6.00 -12.60
C THR A 43 1.79 -5.91 -13.18
N HIS A 44 2.34 -4.70 -13.22
CA HIS A 44 3.75 -4.48 -13.51
C HIS A 44 4.66 -4.55 -12.26
N GLY A 45 4.10 -4.91 -11.10
CA GLY A 45 4.83 -4.93 -9.83
C GLY A 45 5.16 -3.54 -9.30
N VAL A 46 4.49 -2.49 -9.80
CA VAL A 46 4.72 -1.09 -9.42
C VAL A 46 3.52 -0.57 -8.63
N GLY A 47 3.72 -0.27 -7.35
CA GLY A 47 2.71 0.38 -6.51
C GLY A 47 2.57 1.88 -6.79
N TRP A 48 1.53 2.50 -6.24
CA TRP A 48 1.21 3.93 -6.44
C TRP A 48 2.37 4.88 -6.10
N CYS A 49 3.19 4.53 -5.11
CA CYS A 49 4.31 5.35 -4.65
C CYS A 49 5.62 5.12 -5.43
N ALA A 50 5.67 4.11 -6.32
CA ALA A 50 6.86 3.77 -7.08
C ALA A 50 6.78 4.38 -8.50
N PRO A 51 7.82 5.08 -8.97
CA PRO A 51 7.84 5.63 -10.32
C PRO A 51 7.86 4.50 -11.35
N GLN A 52 6.80 4.41 -12.17
CA GLN A 52 6.65 3.39 -13.23
C GLN A 52 7.83 3.37 -14.21
N GLN A 53 8.48 4.50 -14.41
CA GLN A 53 9.58 4.66 -15.37
C GLN A 53 10.90 3.99 -14.94
N GLY A 54 11.05 3.61 -13.67
CA GLY A 54 12.27 2.98 -13.14
C GLY A 54 12.15 1.47 -12.89
N ALA A 55 10.96 0.89 -13.02
CA ALA A 55 10.78 -0.54 -12.82
C ALA A 55 11.06 -1.30 -14.12
N CYS A 56 11.87 -2.37 -14.05
CA CYS A 56 11.89 -3.37 -15.12
C CYS A 56 10.46 -3.84 -15.35
N LYS A 57 9.95 -3.70 -16.57
CA LYS A 57 8.57 -4.05 -16.94
C LYS A 57 8.38 -5.57 -16.88
N LEU A 58 8.19 -6.10 -15.68
CA LEU A 58 7.76 -7.47 -15.44
C LEU A 58 6.23 -7.44 -15.43
N THR A 59 5.59 -8.08 -16.42
CA THR A 59 4.15 -8.30 -16.38
C THR A 59 3.92 -9.59 -15.60
N LEU A 60 3.25 -9.49 -14.44
CA LEU A 60 2.90 -10.63 -13.60
C LEU A 60 1.39 -10.85 -13.71
N ASN A 61 1.00 -12.07 -14.07
CA ASN A 61 -0.37 -12.54 -13.94
C ASN A 61 -0.48 -13.28 -12.61
N VAL A 62 -1.21 -12.72 -11.65
CA VAL A 62 -1.41 -13.34 -10.34
C VAL A 62 -2.85 -13.81 -10.23
N LYS A 63 -3.06 -15.06 -9.88
CA LYS A 63 -4.38 -15.62 -9.56
C LYS A 63 -4.33 -16.32 -8.21
N GLU A 64 -5.18 -15.91 -7.29
CA GLU A 64 -5.26 -16.48 -5.94
C GLU A 64 -3.88 -16.54 -5.25
N GLY A 65 -3.03 -15.53 -5.50
CA GLY A 65 -1.66 -15.46 -5.00
C GLY A 65 -0.60 -16.30 -5.72
N ILE A 66 -0.92 -16.93 -6.85
CA ILE A 66 0.03 -17.69 -7.67
C ILE A 66 0.40 -16.91 -8.93
N ILE A 67 1.70 -16.83 -9.24
CA ILE A 67 2.21 -16.23 -10.49
C ILE A 67 2.13 -17.29 -11.60
N GLU A 68 1.46 -16.95 -12.71
CA GLU A 68 1.32 -17.74 -13.93
C GLU A 68 2.09 -17.15 -15.13
#